data_AF-A0A951KV94-F1
#
_entry.id   AF-A0A951KV94-F1
#
_cell.length_a   1.000
_cell.length_b   1.000
_cell.length_c   1.000
_cell.angle_alpha   90.00
_cell.angle_beta   90.00
_cell.angle_gamma   90.00
#
_symmetry.space_group_name_H-M   'P 1'
#
loop_
_entity.id
_entity.type
_entity.pdbx_description
1 polymer ?
#
loop_
_entity_poly.entity_id
_entity_poly.type
_entity_poly.pdbx_seq_one_letter_code
_entity_poly.pdbx_strand_id
1 'polypeptide(L)' 'MSPRIVTVVGNPRPASRTHVLARELAGEIARVLESDAPVDVDLAALGPAVLDPEDDRANAAIDDVLA' A
#
# COMPACT_ATOMS: atom_id res chain seq x y z
N MET A 1 10.67 -8.95 -16.76
CA MET A 1 9.50 -8.61 -15.93
C MET A 1 9.85 -7.34 -15.20
N SER A 2 9.06 -6.29 -15.36
CA SER A 2 9.19 -5.08 -14.53
C SER A 2 8.68 -5.41 -13.13
N PRO A 3 9.36 -4.94 -12.05
CA PRO A 3 8.99 -5.28 -10.69
C PRO A 3 7.70 -4.55 -10.27
N ARG A 4 6.74 -5.26 -9.68
CA ARG A 4 5.55 -4.64 -9.07
C ARG A 4 5.96 -3.84 -7.83
N ILE A 5 5.41 -2.64 -7.69
CA ILE A 5 5.68 -1.75 -6.57
C ILE A 5 4.39 -1.60 -5.76
N VAL A 6 4.47 -1.88 -4.46
CA VAL A 6 3.35 -1.74 -3.53
C VAL A 6 3.79 -0.85 -2.37
N THR A 7 2.97 0.14 -2.03
CA THR A 7 3.18 0.96 -0.82
C THR A 7 2.27 0.49 0.29
N VAL A 8 2.79 0.42 1.52
CA VAL A 8 2.02 0.09 2.72
C VAL A 8 2.19 1.21 3.72
N VAL A 9 1.09 1.83 4.13
CA VAL A 9 1.10 2.95 5.07
C VAL A 9 0.23 2.62 6.27
N GLY A 10 0.86 2.53 7.44
CA GLY A 10 0.21 2.21 8.73
C GLY A 10 -0.17 3.42 9.57
N ASN A 11 -0.17 4.63 9.01
CA ASN A 11 -0.50 5.82 9.79
C ASN A 11 -2.01 5.86 10.07
N PRO A 12 -2.46 5.88 11.34
CA PRO A 12 -3.88 5.84 11.66
C PRO A 12 -4.68 7.06 11.17
N ARG A 13 -4.02 8.13 10.73
CA ARG A 13 -4.66 9.27 10.06
C ARG A 13 -4.72 9.04 8.54
N PRO A 14 -5.94 8.94 7.94
CA PRO A 14 -6.10 8.88 6.49
C PRO A 14 -5.47 10.09 5.80
N ALA A 15 -4.93 9.89 4.60
CA ALA A 15 -4.29 10.95 3.79
C ALA A 15 -3.22 11.75 4.57
N SER A 16 -2.47 11.07 5.43
CA SER A 16 -1.35 11.66 6.15
C SER A 16 -0.22 12.14 5.22
N ARG A 17 0.63 13.04 5.71
CA ARG A 17 1.85 13.46 4.99
C ARG A 17 2.76 12.28 4.62
N THR A 18 2.79 11.24 5.47
CA THR A 18 3.53 10.00 5.20
C THR A 18 2.90 9.19 4.07
N HIS A 19 1.57 9.19 3.96
CA HIS A 19 0.87 8.55 2.84
C HIS A 19 1.19 9.24 1.50
N VAL A 20 1.11 10.57 1.47
CA VAL A 20 1.44 11.36 0.27
C VAL A 20 2.89 11.12 -0.16
N LEU A 21 3.85 11.19 0.77
CA LEU A 21 5.26 10.97 0.46
C LEU A 21 5.54 9.54 -0.03
N ALA A 22 4.90 8.53 0.55
CA ALA A 22 5.06 7.14 0.13
C ALA A 22 4.58 6.93 -1.32
N ARG A 23 3.43 7.50 -1.67
CA ARG A 23 2.87 7.45 -3.03
C ARG A 23 3.74 8.18 -4.04
N GLU A 24 4.24 9.37 -3.68
CA GLU A 24 5.18 10.12 -4.55
C GLU A 24 6.47 9.33 -4.80
N LEU A 25 7.10 8.79 -3.75
CA LEU A 25 8.32 8.00 -3.88
C LEU A 25 8.11 6.76 -4.74
N ALA A 26 7.00 6.04 -4.54
CA ALA A 26 6.69 4.86 -5.34
C ALA A 26 6.47 5.20 -6.83
N GLY A 27 5.83 6.33 -7.12
CA GLY A 27 5.67 6.81 -8.48
C GLY A 27 7.01 7.12 -9.17
N GLU A 28 7.96 7.69 -8.43
CA GLU A 28 9.32 7.91 -8.93
C GLU A 28 10.07 6.60 -9.16
N ILE A 29 9.95 5.63 -8.26
CA ILE A 29 10.55 4.29 -8.43
C ILE A 29 9.95 3.59 -9.67
N ALA A 30 8.63 3.63 -9.85
CA ALA A 30 7.96 3.04 -11.02
C ALA A 30 8.45 3.64 -12.33
N ARG A 31 8.65 4.96 -12.37
CA ARG A 31 9.20 5.65 -13.54
C ARG A 31 10.62 5.21 -13.86
N VAL A 32 11.49 5.12 -12.85
CA VAL A 32 12.90 4.71 -13.04
C VAL A 32 13.01 3.25 -13.50
N LEU A 33 12.11 2.39 -13.02
CA LEU A 33 12.13 0.95 -13.32
C LEU A 33 11.29 0.58 -14.55
N GLU A 34 10.69 1.55 -15.24
CA GLU A 34 9.75 1.31 -16.35
C GLU A 34 8.70 0.25 -15.97
N SER A 35 8.12 0.43 -14.78
CA SER A 35 7.11 -0.46 -14.22
C SER A 35 5.70 0.14 -14.32
N ASP A 36 4.70 -0.71 -14.05
CA ASP A 36 3.31 -0.29 -13.93
C ASP A 36 3.12 0.66 -12.75
N ALA A 37 1.95 1.31 -12.72
CA ALA A 37 1.59 2.21 -11.63
C ALA A 37 1.64 1.48 -10.27
N PRO A 38 2.21 2.10 -9.21
CA PRO A 38 2.22 1.50 -7.89
C PRO A 38 0.81 1.24 -7.35
N VAL A 39 0.70 0.20 -6.53
CA VAL A 39 -0.51 -0.09 -5.73
C VAL A 39 -0.34 0.48 -4.33
N ASP A 40 -1.36 1.16 -3.82
CA ASP A 40 -1.33 1.76 -2.48
C ASP A 40 -2.23 0.98 -1.52
N VAL A 41 -1.65 0.53 -0.39
CA VAL A 41 -2.35 -0.09 0.74
C VAL A 41 -2.31 0.87 1.93
N ASP A 42 -3.44 1.55 2.18
CA ASP A 42 -3.63 2.41 3.35
C ASP A 42 -4.32 1.63 4.48
N LEU A 43 -3.56 1.24 5.49
CA LEU A 43 -4.09 0.48 6.63
C LEU A 43 -5.05 1.32 7.48
N ALA A 44 -5.01 2.65 7.38
CA ALA A 44 -5.99 3.51 8.05
C ALA A 44 -7.42 3.24 7.58
N ALA A 45 -7.59 2.84 6.31
CA ALA A 45 -8.90 2.52 5.74
C ALA A 45 -9.48 1.20 6.29
N LEU A 46 -8.62 0.30 6.77
CA LEU A 46 -9.01 -0.96 7.39
C LEU A 46 -9.42 -0.77 8.87
N GLY A 47 -8.86 0.23 9.54
CA GLY A 47 -9.19 0.55 10.93
C GLY A 47 -8.92 -0.63 11.87
N PRO A 48 -9.82 -0.95 12.82
CA PRO A 48 -9.61 -2.06 13.77
C PRO A 48 -9.47 -3.45 13.13
N ALA A 49 -9.89 -3.63 11.87
CA ALA A 49 -9.77 -4.90 11.16
C ALA A 49 -8.32 -5.40 11.04
N VAL A 50 -7.34 -4.49 11.07
CA VAL A 50 -5.92 -4.86 11.04
C VAL A 50 -5.47 -5.68 12.26
N LEU A 51 -6.30 -5.71 13.32
CA LEU A 51 -6.03 -6.48 14.54
C LEU A 51 -6.69 -7.87 14.52
N ASP A 52 -7.54 -8.14 13.52
CA ASP A 52 -8.25 -9.40 13.37
C ASP A 52 -7.58 -10.24 12.27
N PRO A 53 -6.92 -11.36 12.62
CA PRO A 53 -6.28 -12.23 11.64
C PRO A 53 -7.28 -12.97 10.73
N GLU A 54 -8.56 -13.01 11.08
CA GLU A 54 -9.61 -13.63 10.28
C GLU A 54 -10.42 -12.61 9.43
N ASP A 55 -10.10 -11.30 9.50
CA ASP A 55 -10.82 -10.29 8.69
C ASP A 55 -10.43 -10.40 7.20
N ASP A 56 -11.44 -10.66 6.36
CA ASP A 56 -11.29 -10.83 4.91
C ASP A 56 -10.64 -9.63 4.21
N ARG A 57 -10.86 -8.40 4.70
CA ARG A 57 -10.30 -7.18 4.07
C ARG A 57 -8.83 -7.00 4.43
N ALA A 58 -8.45 -7.34 5.66
CA ALA A 58 -7.05 -7.35 6.06
C ALA A 58 -6.27 -8.43 5.29
N ASN A 59 -6.87 -9.61 5.11
CA ASN A 59 -6.28 -10.69 4.32
C ASN A 59 -6.18 -10.33 2.83
N ALA A 60 -7.19 -9.70 2.23
CA ALA A 60 -7.11 -9.21 0.86
C ALA A 60 -6.00 -8.17 0.66
N ALA A 61 -5.77 -7.28 1.63
CA ALA A 61 -4.67 -6.31 1.58
C ALA A 61 -3.28 -6.99 1.65
N ILE A 62 -3.17 -8.14 2.33
CA ILE A 62 -1.95 -8.96 2.33
C ILE A 62 -1.74 -9.58 0.94
N ASP A 63 -2.80 -10.14 0.35
CA ASP A 63 -2.74 -10.73 -0.99
C ASP A 63 -2.32 -9.71 -2.05
N ASP A 64 -2.79 -8.46 -1.94
CA ASP A 64 -2.38 -7.35 -2.81
C ASP A 64 -0.88 -7.02 -2.71
N VAL A 65 -0.26 -7.26 -1.56
CA VAL A 65 1.19 -7.05 -1.33
C VAL A 65 2.00 -8.23 -1.85
N LEU A 66 1.49 -9.46 -1.74
CA LEU A 66 2.22 -10.69 -2.07
C LEU A 66 2.12 -11.12 -3.54
N ALA A 67 1.12 -10.62 -4.28
CA ALA A 67 0.88 -10.96 -5.68
C ALA A 67 1.89 -10.32 -6.66
#